data_AF-A0A7W4NKR6-F1
#
_entry.id   AF-A0A7W4NKR6-F1
#
_cell.length_a   1.000
_cell.length_b   1.000
_cell.length_c   1.000
_cell.angle_alpha   90.00
_cell.angle_beta   90.00
_cell.angle_gamma   90.00
#
_symmetry.space_group_name_H-M   'P 1'
#
loop_
_entity.id
_entity.type
_entity.pdbx_description
1 polymer ?
#
loop_
_entity_poly.entity_id
_entity_poly.type
_entity_poly.pdbx_seq_one_letter_code
_entity_poly.pdbx_strand_id
1 'polypeptide(L)'
;MTADSSAPERKKRTVGKPFQKGQSGNPGGKPKALREVIELAREHTELAVSRLAHWAASNEPAASVAASKELLDRAWGKSKDTVALENGGDGKPFQIIVQKIGPRGGD
;
A
#
# COMPACT_ATOMS: atom_id res chain seq x y z
N MET A 1 43.94 9.42 23.46
CA MET A 1 43.51 9.48 22.04
C MET A 1 41.99 9.41 22.03
N THR A 2 41.33 10.56 22.06
CA THR A 2 39.87 10.70 22.04
C THR A 2 39.42 10.84 20.59
N ALA A 3 38.69 9.85 20.07
CA ALA A 3 38.05 9.92 18.76
C ALA A 3 36.67 10.55 18.94
N ASP A 4 36.53 11.75 18.37
CA ASP A 4 35.27 12.45 18.17
C ASP A 4 34.56 11.79 16.98
N SER A 5 33.37 11.22 17.21
CA SER A 5 32.53 10.63 16.17
C SER A 5 31.22 11.40 16.12
N SER A 6 31.15 12.35 15.18
CA SER A 6 29.95 13.12 14.87
C SER A 6 28.97 12.29 14.03
N ALA A 7 27.81 11.98 14.60
CA ALA A 7 26.70 11.34 13.89
C ALA A 7 25.90 12.38 13.08
N PRO A 8 25.38 12.05 11.88
CA PRO A 8 24.67 13.02 11.05
C PRO A 8 23.27 13.33 11.62
N GLU A 9 22.97 14.62 11.83
CA GLU A 9 21.68 15.11 12.29
C GLU A 9 20.53 14.75 11.32
N ARG A 10 19.53 14.03 11.83
CA ARG A 10 18.28 13.76 11.10
C ARG A 10 17.48 15.07 10.92
N LYS A 11 17.45 15.59 9.69
CA LYS A 11 16.57 16.71 9.29
C LYS A 11 15.11 16.40 9.66
N LYS A 12 14.56 17.16 10.60
CA LYS A 12 13.13 17.09 10.97
C LYS A 12 12.27 17.33 9.72
N ARG A 13 11.42 16.36 9.38
CA ARG A 13 10.46 16.50 8.27
C ARG A 13 9.42 17.53 8.69
N THR A 14 9.39 18.66 8.01
CA THR A 14 8.31 19.64 8.14
C THR A 14 7.01 18.99 7.67
N VAL A 15 6.03 18.88 8.57
CA VAL A 15 4.67 18.45 8.22
C VAL A 15 4.09 19.49 7.26
N GLY A 16 3.65 19.05 6.09
CA GLY A 16 3.05 19.93 5.08
C GLY A 16 1.74 20.56 5.56
N LYS A 17 1.32 21.64 4.89
CA LYS A 17 0.03 22.29 5.18
C LYS A 17 -1.12 21.29 4.95
N PRO A 18 -2.15 21.29 5.82
CA PRO A 18 -3.32 20.43 5.63
C PRO A 18 -4.08 20.81 4.35
N PHE A 19 -4.69 19.82 3.70
CA PHE A 19 -5.56 20.06 2.54
C PHE A 19 -6.75 20.95 2.93
N GLN A 20 -7.15 21.86 2.04
CA GLN A 20 -8.34 22.68 2.28
C GLN A 20 -9.60 21.81 2.24
N LYS A 21 -10.50 22.05 3.19
CA LYS A 21 -11.77 21.32 3.28
C LYS A 21 -12.59 21.58 2.01
N GLY A 22 -12.99 20.52 1.32
CA GLY A 22 -13.74 20.60 0.06
C GLY A 22 -12.88 20.75 -1.19
N GLN A 23 -11.56 20.89 -1.07
CA GLN A 23 -10.64 20.91 -2.20
C GLN A 23 -9.86 19.60 -2.27
N SER A 24 -10.06 18.84 -3.34
CA SER A 24 -9.25 17.64 -3.59
C SER A 24 -7.78 18.06 -3.74
N GLY A 25 -6.87 17.35 -3.06
CA GLY A 25 -5.43 17.49 -3.28
C GLY A 25 -4.98 17.09 -4.69
N ASN A 26 -5.83 16.38 -5.42
CA ASN A 26 -5.69 16.10 -6.85
C ASN A 26 -6.96 16.57 -7.59
N PRO A 27 -7.07 17.86 -7.95
CA PRO A 27 -8.26 18.41 -8.60
C PRO A 27 -8.46 17.85 -10.02
N GLY A 28 -7.39 17.45 -10.71
CA GLY A 28 -7.45 16.80 -12.03
C GLY A 28 -7.85 15.32 -11.98
N GLY A 29 -7.96 14.74 -10.78
CA GLY A 29 -8.28 13.33 -10.60
C GLY A 29 -7.31 12.41 -11.33
N LYS A 30 -7.78 11.20 -11.65
CA LYS A 30 -7.02 10.25 -12.47
C LYS A 30 -7.22 10.61 -13.94
N PRO A 31 -6.15 10.76 -14.75
CA PRO A 31 -6.27 11.06 -16.19
C PRO A 31 -7.22 10.10 -16.91
N LYS A 32 -8.07 10.62 -17.80
CA LYS A 32 -9.09 9.83 -18.52
C LYS A 32 -8.50 8.70 -19.35
N ALA A 33 -7.39 8.93 -20.06
CA ALA A 33 -6.70 7.91 -20.84
C ALA A 33 -6.26 6.71 -19.99
N LEU A 34 -5.84 6.94 -18.74
CA LEU A 34 -5.51 5.84 -17.82
C LEU A 34 -6.74 5.04 -17.37
N ARG A 35 -7.93 5.65 -17.37
CA ARG A 35 -9.17 4.96 -17.03
C ARG A 35 -9.56 3.98 -18.14
N GLU A 36 -9.53 4.42 -19.39
CA GLU A 36 -9.87 3.59 -20.56
C GLU A 36 -8.92 2.38 -20.67
N VAL A 37 -7.62 2.56 -20.44
CA VAL A 37 -6.64 1.46 -20.42
C VAL A 37 -6.93 0.46 -19.30
N ILE A 38 -7.35 0.93 -18.12
CA ILE A 38 -7.71 0.05 -17.00
C ILE A 38 -8.99 -0.74 -17.30
N GLU A 39 -9.98 -0.09 -17.92
CA GLU A 39 -11.23 -0.74 -18.31
C GLU A 39 -10.96 -1.82 -19.35
N LEU A 40 -10.17 -1.53 -20.40
CA LEU A 40 -9.73 -2.52 -21.38
C LEU A 40 -8.95 -3.68 -20.74
N ALA A 41 -8.03 -3.39 -19.81
CA ALA A 41 -7.29 -4.44 -19.12
C ALA A 41 -8.20 -5.35 -18.28
N ARG A 42 -9.29 -4.81 -17.70
CA ARG A 42 -10.26 -5.60 -16.95
C ARG A 42 -11.07 -6.52 -17.85
N GLU A 43 -11.41 -6.10 -19.06
CA GLU A 43 -12.11 -6.95 -20.04
C GLU A 43 -11.29 -8.21 -20.39
N HIS A 44 -9.96 -8.12 -20.38
CA HIS A 44 -9.07 -9.25 -20.62
C HIS A 44 -8.80 -10.15 -19.40
N THR A 45 -9.47 -9.93 -18.27
CA THR A 45 -9.22 -10.69 -17.04
C THR A 45 -9.47 -12.18 -17.23
N GLU A 46 -10.55 -12.58 -17.89
CA GLU A 46 -10.88 -14.00 -18.10
C GLU A 46 -9.82 -14.74 -18.93
N LEU A 47 -9.34 -14.10 -19.99
CA LEU A 47 -8.24 -14.60 -20.81
C LEU A 47 -6.96 -14.75 -19.98
N ALA A 48 -6.62 -13.74 -19.19
CA ALA A 48 -5.42 -13.75 -18.35
C ALA A 48 -5.47 -14.88 -17.31
N VAL A 49 -6.62 -15.07 -16.65
CA VAL A 49 -6.82 -16.17 -15.69
C VAL A 49 -6.71 -17.53 -16.38
N SER A 50 -7.30 -17.69 -17.57
CA SER A 50 -7.20 -18.92 -18.36
C SER A 50 -5.75 -19.23 -18.76
N ARG A 51 -4.99 -18.19 -19.12
CA ARG A 51 -3.56 -18.32 -19.42
C ARG A 51 -2.74 -18.72 -18.20
N LEU A 52 -3.03 -18.15 -17.02
CA LEU A 52 -2.38 -18.58 -15.78
C LEU A 52 -2.67 -20.05 -15.47
N ALA A 53 -3.91 -20.52 -15.63
CA ALA A 53 -4.26 -21.92 -15.43
C ALA A 53 -3.49 -22.85 -16.39
N HIS A 54 -3.34 -22.46 -17.65
CA HIS A 54 -2.52 -23.20 -18.61
C HIS A 54 -1.06 -23.31 -18.18
N TRP A 55 -0.43 -22.20 -17.77
CA TRP A 55 0.97 -22.20 -17.33
C TRP A 55 1.17 -22.94 -16.01
N ALA A 56 0.20 -22.87 -15.09
CA ALA A 56 0.19 -23.64 -13.86
C ALA A 56 0.28 -25.16 -14.13
N ALA A 57 -0.38 -25.64 -15.19
CA ALA A 57 -0.36 -27.05 -15.60
C ALA A 57 0.84 -27.44 -16.49
N SER A 58 1.75 -26.52 -16.79
CA SER A 58 2.91 -26.79 -17.66
C SER A 58 4.06 -27.48 -16.90
N ASN A 59 4.97 -28.11 -17.64
CA ASN A 59 6.20 -28.70 -17.09
C ASN A 59 7.33 -27.68 -16.89
N GLU A 60 7.07 -26.38 -17.05
CA GLU A 60 8.08 -25.34 -16.80
C GLU A 60 7.98 -24.91 -15.32
N PRO A 61 8.97 -25.25 -14.48
CA PRO A 61 8.83 -25.09 -13.03
C PRO A 61 8.60 -23.64 -12.59
N ALA A 62 9.28 -22.67 -13.21
CA ALA A 62 9.18 -21.27 -12.80
C ALA A 62 7.79 -20.68 -13.11
N ALA A 63 7.29 -20.87 -14.33
CA ALA A 63 5.97 -20.44 -14.77
C ALA A 63 4.87 -21.17 -14.01
N SER A 64 5.02 -22.48 -13.77
CA SER A 64 4.04 -23.26 -13.02
C SER A 64 3.87 -22.75 -11.59
N VAL A 65 5.00 -22.55 -10.87
CA VAL A 65 4.98 -22.02 -9.50
C VAL A 65 4.45 -20.59 -9.46
N ALA A 66 4.90 -19.73 -10.37
CA ALA A 66 4.46 -18.34 -10.42
C ALA A 66 2.96 -18.22 -10.72
N ALA A 67 2.46 -18.96 -11.72
CA ALA A 67 1.05 -18.91 -12.10
C ALA A 67 0.13 -19.48 -11.00
N SER A 68 0.55 -20.59 -10.38
CA SER A 68 -0.20 -21.20 -9.27
C SER A 68 -0.31 -20.24 -8.08
N LYS A 69 0.79 -19.56 -7.72
CA LYS A 69 0.80 -18.55 -6.66
C LYS A 69 -0.15 -17.39 -6.97
N GLU A 70 -0.09 -16.84 -8.18
CA GLU A 70 -0.92 -15.70 -8.58
C GLU A 70 -2.44 -16.03 -8.58
N LEU A 71 -2.81 -17.28 -8.89
CA LEU A 71 -4.19 -17.75 -8.80
C LEU A 71 -4.64 -17.89 -7.33
N LEU A 72 -3.81 -18.48 -6.47
CA LEU A 72 -4.12 -18.66 -5.05
C LEU A 72 -4.22 -17.33 -4.31
N ASP A 73 -3.29 -16.40 -4.55
CA ASP A 73 -3.28 -15.06 -3.96
C ASP A 73 -4.56 -14.27 -4.34
N ARG A 74 -5.15 -14.52 -5.50
CA ARG A 74 -6.42 -13.90 -5.93
C ARG A 74 -7.65 -14.57 -5.31
N ALA A 75 -7.65 -15.89 -5.20
CA ALA A 75 -8.78 -16.64 -4.67
C ALA A 75 -8.91 -16.52 -3.15
N TRP A 76 -7.78 -16.49 -2.44
CA TRP A 76 -7.75 -16.58 -0.97
C TRP A 76 -7.08 -15.37 -0.31
N GLY A 77 -6.53 -14.45 -1.09
CA GLY A 77 -5.72 -13.35 -0.60
C GLY A 77 -4.28 -13.78 -0.32
N LYS A 78 -3.42 -12.77 -0.12
CA LYS A 78 -2.03 -12.99 0.29
C LYS A 78 -1.97 -13.38 1.76
N SER A 79 -0.96 -14.18 2.13
CA SER A 79 -0.65 -14.44 3.53
C SER A 79 -0.49 -13.13 4.31
N LYS A 80 -0.93 -13.11 5.56
CA LYS A 80 -0.81 -11.94 6.42
C LYS A 80 0.68 -11.68 6.69
N ASP A 81 1.21 -10.58 6.18
CA ASP A 81 2.54 -10.13 6.55
C ASP A 81 2.56 -9.80 8.05
N THR A 82 3.44 -10.47 8.79
CA THR A 82 3.68 -10.14 10.20
C THR A 82 4.62 -8.95 10.24
N VAL A 83 4.07 -7.76 10.49
CA VAL A 83 4.89 -6.57 10.74
C VAL A 83 5.43 -6.68 12.16
N ALA A 84 6.73 -6.96 12.30
CA ALA A 84 7.44 -6.76 13.55
C ALA A 84 7.55 -5.24 13.78
N LEU A 85 6.64 -4.72 14.59
CA LEU A 85 6.78 -3.38 15.15
C LEU A 85 7.91 -3.46 16.18
N GLU A 86 9.12 -3.05 15.79
CA GLU A 86 10.14 -2.73 16.79
C GLU A 86 9.61 -1.53 17.59
N ASN A 87 9.11 -1.81 18.79
CA ASN A 87 8.87 -0.78 19.78
C ASN A 87 10.22 -0.16 20.11
N GLY A 88 10.50 1.02 19.57
CA GLY A 88 11.57 1.87 20.07
C GLY A 88 11.26 2.21 21.53
N GLY A 89 11.86 1.45 22.46
CA GLY A 89 11.77 1.66 23.90
C GLY A 89 10.45 1.25 24.54
N ASP A 90 10.55 0.38 25.55
CA ASP A 90 9.63 0.22 26.68
C ASP A 90 8.33 -0.59 26.50
N GLY A 91 8.09 -1.26 25.37
CA GLY A 91 7.04 -2.29 25.27
C GLY A 91 5.61 -1.82 25.61
N LYS A 92 5.32 -0.52 25.48
CA LYS A 92 4.00 0.03 25.80
C LYS A 92 3.02 -0.31 24.68
N PRO A 93 1.87 -0.93 24.96
CA PRO A 93 0.83 -1.14 23.95
C PRO A 93 0.33 0.22 23.43
N PHE A 94 0.08 0.32 22.13
CA PHE A 94 -0.50 1.52 21.56
C PHE A 94 -1.95 1.67 22.00
N GLN A 95 -2.32 2.84 22.52
CA GLN A 95 -3.71 3.20 22.79
C GLN A 95 -4.31 3.90 21.57
N ILE A 96 -5.38 3.32 21.01
CA ILE A 96 -6.22 4.00 20.02
C ILE A 96 -7.18 4.91 20.82
N ILE A 97 -6.93 6.23 20.79
CA ILE A 97 -7.85 7.22 21.36
C ILE A 97 -8.77 7.71 20.23
N VAL A 98 -10.04 7.30 20.28
CA VAL A 98 -11.08 7.82 19.38
C VAL A 98 -11.68 9.08 20.01
N GLN A 99 -11.30 10.27 19.52
CA GLN A 99 -11.90 11.53 19.97
C GLN A 99 -12.98 11.98 18.97
N LYS A 100 -14.23 12.07 19.44
CA LYS A 100 -15.34 12.67 18.68
C LYS A 100 -15.15 14.18 18.65
N ILE A 101 -14.81 14.73 17.49
CA ILE A 101 -14.72 16.19 17.29
C ILE A 101 -16.14 16.72 17.07
N GLY A 102 -16.70 17.42 18.06
CA GLY A 102 -17.95 18.18 17.93
C GLY A 102 -17.75 19.49 17.17
N PRO A 103 -18.81 20.09 16.60
CA PRO A 103 -18.71 21.35 15.89
C PRO A 103 -18.23 22.45 16.86
N ARG A 104 -17.18 23.17 16.48
CA ARG A 104 -16.77 24.41 17.17
C ARG A 104 -17.90 25.43 16.96
N GLY A 105 -18.51 25.87 18.07
CA GLY A 105 -19.48 26.95 18.08
C GLY A 105 -18.92 28.18 17.38
N GLY A 106 -19.80 28.85 16.65
CA GLY A 106 -19.49 30.06 15.91
C GLY A 106 -19.35 31.28 16.82
N ASP A 107 -18.55 32.20 16.32
CA ASP A 107 -18.68 33.66 16.45
C ASP A 107 -18.42 34.23 15.05
#